data_AF-A0A3B9EX47-F1
#
_entry.id   AF-A0A3B9EX47-F1
#
_cell.length_a   1.000
_cell.length_b   1.000
_cell.length_c   1.000
_cell.angle_alpha   90.00
_cell.angle_beta   90.00
_cell.angle_gamma   90.00
#
_symmetry.space_group_name_H-M   'P 1'
#
loop_
_entity.id
_entity.type
_entity.pdbx_description
1 polymer ?
#
loop_
_entity_poly.entity_id
_entity_poly.type
_entity_poly.pdbx_seq_one_letter_code
_entity_poly.pdbx_strand_id
1 'polypeptide(L)'
;DESMMEAFIKGEDIHAATAAKVFGVSLEEVTREQRSNAKTVNFGIIYGVSAFGLSQQTTLSRSEAAEIIKSYFQTYPGIHEYIETQKEFARKHGYVETMMGRKRYLKDINSRNAVVRGHAERNAVNAPIQGSAADIIKIAMIRIHDELKAQGFESKMVLQVHDELV
;
A
#
# COMPACT_ATOMS: atom_id res chain seq x y z
N ASP A 1 -0.72 11.43 -0.32
CA ASP A 1 -1.98 12.01 0.15
C ASP A 1 -1.72 12.79 1.43
N GLU A 2 -2.15 14.04 1.51
CA GLU A 2 -1.82 14.94 2.63
C GLU A 2 -2.33 14.43 3.97
N SER A 3 -3.58 13.97 4.02
CA SER A 3 -4.20 13.43 5.23
C SER A 3 -3.49 12.18 5.74
N MET A 4 -3.05 11.31 4.84
CA MET A 4 -2.28 10.12 5.20
C MET A 4 -0.86 10.48 5.66
N MET A 5 -0.19 11.41 4.97
CA MET A 5 1.14 11.89 5.35
C MET A 5 1.15 12.54 6.73
N GLU A 6 0.14 13.37 7.04
CA GLU A 6 0.01 14.02 8.32
C GLU A 6 -0.10 13.02 9.48
N ALA A 7 -0.91 11.97 9.32
CA ALA A 7 -1.03 10.90 10.32
C ALA A 7 0.32 10.21 10.60
N PHE A 8 1.09 9.90 9.54
CA PHE A 8 2.44 9.34 9.70
C PHE A 8 3.41 10.32 10.36
N ILE A 9 3.37 11.61 10.01
CA ILE A 9 4.24 12.65 10.59
C ILE A 9 3.95 12.82 12.09
N LYS A 10 2.68 12.74 12.49
CA LYS A 10 2.26 12.84 13.90
C LYS A 10 2.49 11.55 14.70
N GLY A 11 2.92 10.46 14.05
CA GLY A 11 3.10 9.15 14.70
C GLY A 11 1.77 8.50 15.12
N GLU A 12 0.66 8.88 14.48
CA GLU A 12 -0.64 8.30 14.74
C GLU A 12 -0.73 6.86 14.20
N ASP A 13 -1.55 6.02 14.83
CA ASP A 13 -1.89 4.72 14.27
C ASP A 13 -2.71 4.92 13.00
N ILE A 14 -2.08 4.69 11.84
CA ILE A 14 -2.71 4.94 10.53
C ILE A 14 -4.02 4.16 10.34
N HIS A 15 -4.15 2.97 10.93
CA HIS A 15 -5.36 2.16 10.80
C HIS A 15 -6.47 2.70 11.70
N ALA A 16 -6.15 3.14 12.91
CA ALA A 16 -7.12 3.80 13.79
C ALA A 16 -7.55 5.16 13.21
N ALA A 17 -6.61 5.96 12.69
CA ALA A 17 -6.90 7.23 12.03
C ALA A 17 -7.80 7.03 10.80
N THR A 18 -7.54 5.99 9.99
CA THR A 18 -8.43 5.61 8.88
C THR A 18 -9.82 5.21 9.40
N ALA A 19 -9.89 4.39 10.45
CA ALA A 19 -11.16 3.95 11.02
C ALA A 19 -11.99 5.13 11.53
N ALA A 20 -11.39 6.04 12.30
CA ALA A 20 -12.03 7.23 12.83
C ALA A 20 -12.70 8.05 11.70
N LYS A 21 -11.95 8.32 10.62
CA LYS A 21 -12.44 9.08 9.46
C LYS A 21 -13.53 8.32 8.68
N VAL A 22 -13.33 7.03 8.41
CA VAL A 22 -14.25 6.22 7.59
C VAL A 22 -15.56 5.93 8.31
N PHE A 23 -15.52 5.66 9.62
CA PHE A 23 -16.70 5.37 10.44
C PHE A 23 -17.31 6.61 11.09
N GLY A 24 -16.67 7.79 10.98
CA GLY A 24 -17.18 9.05 11.51
C GLY A 24 -17.20 9.11 13.04
N VAL A 25 -16.20 8.51 13.70
CA VAL A 25 -16.05 8.47 15.17
C VAL A 25 -14.76 9.17 15.60
N SER A 26 -14.63 9.55 16.87
CA SER A 26 -13.35 10.07 17.38
C SER A 26 -12.28 8.97 17.39
N LEU A 27 -11.00 9.35 17.42
CA LEU A 27 -9.90 8.38 17.42
C LEU A 27 -9.94 7.48 18.67
N GLU A 28 -10.36 8.03 19.79
CA GLU A 28 -10.50 7.36 21.08
C GLU A 28 -11.69 6.38 21.10
N GLU A 29 -12.69 6.61 20.26
CA GLU A 29 -13.89 5.78 20.13
C GLU A 29 -13.71 4.62 19.14
N VAL A 30 -12.57 4.56 18.43
CA VAL A 30 -12.30 3.49 17.47
C VAL A 30 -12.22 2.14 18.17
N THR A 31 -13.14 1.25 17.82
CA THR A 31 -13.13 -0.12 18.34
C THR A 31 -12.03 -0.96 17.67
N ARG A 32 -11.63 -2.06 18.34
CA ARG A 32 -10.66 -3.02 17.78
C ARG A 32 -11.14 -3.60 16.44
N GLU A 33 -12.45 -3.84 16.30
CA GLU A 33 -13.05 -4.33 15.05
C GLU A 33 -12.96 -3.29 13.94
N GLN A 34 -13.32 -2.03 14.22
CA GLN A 34 -13.21 -0.93 13.25
C GLN A 34 -11.76 -0.74 12.79
N ARG A 35 -10.80 -0.76 13.72
CA ARG A 35 -9.37 -0.71 13.39
C ARG A 35 -8.94 -1.89 12.52
N SER A 36 -9.40 -3.10 12.82
CA SER A 36 -9.09 -4.29 12.02
C SER A 36 -9.66 -4.20 10.62
N ASN A 37 -10.91 -3.76 10.47
CA ASN A 37 -11.54 -3.55 9.17
C ASN A 37 -10.82 -2.45 8.38
N ALA A 38 -10.48 -1.32 9.01
CA ALA A 38 -9.70 -0.25 8.39
C ALA A 38 -8.28 -0.69 7.98
N LYS A 39 -7.65 -1.61 8.73
CA LYS A 39 -6.39 -2.25 8.32
C LYS A 39 -6.58 -3.04 7.03
N THR A 40 -7.60 -3.90 6.97
CA THR A 40 -7.92 -4.68 5.76
C THR A 40 -8.22 -3.77 4.58
N VAL A 41 -8.93 -2.67 4.79
CA VAL A 41 -9.22 -1.65 3.76
C VAL A 41 -7.93 -0.99 3.26
N ASN A 42 -7.07 -0.53 4.16
CA ASN A 42 -5.80 0.12 3.81
C ASN A 42 -4.94 -0.76 2.90
N PHE A 43 -4.77 -2.03 3.27
CA PHE A 43 -4.02 -2.97 2.42
C PHE A 43 -4.81 -3.29 1.15
N GLY A 44 -6.10 -3.61 1.26
CA GLY A 44 -6.93 -4.03 0.14
C GLY A 44 -7.05 -2.98 -0.97
N ILE A 45 -7.18 -1.70 -0.64
CA ILE A 45 -7.33 -0.63 -1.63
C ILE A 45 -6.07 -0.46 -2.45
N ILE A 46 -4.88 -0.53 -1.83
CA ILE A 46 -3.60 -0.53 -2.54
C ILE A 46 -3.55 -1.72 -3.52
N TYR A 47 -4.11 -2.87 -3.13
CA TYR A 47 -4.25 -4.05 -3.99
C TYR A 47 -5.42 -4.04 -4.98
N GLY A 48 -6.18 -2.94 -5.07
CA GLY A 48 -7.35 -2.83 -5.95
C GLY A 48 -8.44 -3.86 -5.61
N VAL A 49 -8.68 -4.08 -4.31
CA VAL A 49 -9.78 -4.94 -3.84
C VAL A 49 -11.12 -4.36 -4.26
N SER A 50 -12.06 -5.22 -4.68
CA SER A 50 -13.44 -4.82 -4.93
C SER A 50 -14.26 -4.88 -3.64
N ALA A 51 -15.44 -4.26 -3.61
CA ALA A 51 -16.36 -4.38 -2.48
C ALA A 51 -16.68 -5.85 -2.13
N PHE A 52 -16.79 -6.71 -3.14
CA PHE A 52 -16.95 -8.16 -2.94
C PHE A 52 -15.71 -8.80 -2.30
N GLY A 53 -14.51 -8.47 -2.81
CA GLY A 53 -13.26 -8.98 -2.21
C GLY A 53 -13.10 -8.53 -0.76
N LEU A 54 -13.48 -7.29 -0.45
CA LEU A 54 -13.40 -6.72 0.89
C LEU A 54 -14.41 -7.37 1.84
N SER A 55 -15.65 -7.62 1.41
CA SER A 55 -16.64 -8.31 2.24
C SER A 55 -16.25 -9.77 2.56
N GLN A 56 -15.42 -10.40 1.73
CA GLN A 56 -14.88 -11.74 2.02
C GLN A 56 -13.73 -11.74 3.05
N GLN A 57 -13.16 -10.57 3.34
CA GLN A 57 -11.98 -10.42 4.22
C GLN A 57 -12.31 -9.64 5.50
N THR A 58 -13.55 -9.19 5.66
CA THR A 58 -14.02 -8.38 6.78
C THR A 58 -15.36 -8.91 7.28
N THR A 59 -15.83 -8.39 8.42
CA THR A 59 -17.16 -8.68 8.94
C THR A 59 -18.29 -7.93 8.22
N LEU A 60 -17.95 -7.11 7.23
CA LEU A 60 -18.85 -6.18 6.56
C LEU A 60 -19.66 -6.86 5.46
N SER A 61 -20.91 -6.45 5.30
CA SER A 61 -21.70 -6.75 4.12
C SER A 61 -21.09 -6.10 2.87
N ARG A 62 -21.48 -6.60 1.69
CA ARG A 62 -21.02 -6.04 0.40
C ARG A 62 -21.39 -4.56 0.23
N SER A 63 -22.54 -4.13 0.74
CA SER A 63 -22.98 -2.73 0.73
C SER A 63 -22.13 -1.86 1.64
N GLU A 64 -21.84 -2.32 2.86
CA GLU A 64 -20.97 -1.60 3.79
C GLU A 64 -19.54 -1.51 3.26
N ALA A 65 -19.02 -2.59 2.67
CA ALA A 65 -17.72 -2.58 2.01
C ALA A 65 -17.64 -1.57 0.87
N ALA A 66 -18.71 -1.41 0.07
CA ALA A 66 -18.77 -0.43 -1.01
C ALA A 66 -18.76 1.02 -0.48
N GLU A 67 -19.57 1.31 0.55
CA GLU A 67 -19.60 2.64 1.18
C GLU A 67 -18.27 2.96 1.87
N ILE A 68 -17.62 1.98 2.50
CA ILE A 68 -16.29 2.17 3.08
C ILE A 68 -15.23 2.50 2.04
N ILE A 69 -15.21 1.80 0.90
CA ILE A 69 -14.26 2.11 -0.19
C ILE A 69 -14.50 3.53 -0.71
N LYS A 70 -15.76 3.94 -0.85
CA LYS A 70 -16.13 5.30 -1.27
C LYS A 70 -15.69 6.35 -0.24
N SER A 71 -16.00 6.14 1.03
CA SER A 71 -15.59 7.01 2.14
C SER A 71 -14.06 7.12 2.24
N TYR A 72 -13.34 6.02 2.01
CA TYR A 72 -11.88 6.00 1.97
C TYR A 72 -11.31 6.93 0.90
N PHE A 73 -11.83 6.86 -0.34
CA PHE A 73 -11.34 7.74 -1.41
C PHE A 73 -11.77 9.20 -1.24
N GLN A 74 -12.89 9.46 -0.55
CA GLN A 74 -13.25 10.82 -0.14
C GLN A 74 -12.29 11.35 0.93
N THR A 75 -11.85 10.49 1.84
CA THR A 75 -10.90 10.83 2.91
C THR A 75 -9.47 11.01 2.38
N TYR A 76 -9.07 10.18 1.42
CA TYR A 76 -7.71 10.13 0.86
C TYR A 76 -7.74 10.31 -0.67
N PRO A 77 -8.15 11.48 -1.18
CA PRO A 77 -8.29 11.72 -2.61
C PRO A 77 -6.99 11.54 -3.38
N GLY A 78 -5.84 11.85 -2.77
CA GLY A 78 -4.53 11.68 -3.40
C GLY A 78 -4.15 10.21 -3.63
N ILE A 79 -4.74 9.26 -2.87
CA ILE A 79 -4.56 7.83 -3.13
C ILE A 79 -5.33 7.41 -4.38
N HIS A 80 -6.56 7.91 -4.55
CA HIS A 80 -7.35 7.66 -5.76
C HIS A 80 -6.64 8.21 -7.01
N GLU A 81 -6.16 9.46 -6.93
CA GLU A 81 -5.40 10.10 -8.01
C GLU A 81 -4.13 9.31 -8.36
N TYR A 82 -3.38 8.85 -7.36
CA TYR A 82 -2.21 8.00 -7.57
C TYR A 82 -2.56 6.71 -8.32
N ILE A 83 -3.62 6.02 -7.91
CA ILE A 83 -4.05 4.76 -8.53
C ILE A 83 -4.36 4.95 -10.02
N GLU A 84 -5.16 5.97 -10.36
CA GLU A 84 -5.53 6.23 -11.74
C GLU A 84 -4.32 6.68 -12.59
N THR A 85 -3.49 7.58 -12.05
CA THR A 85 -2.27 8.04 -12.72
C THR A 85 -1.31 6.89 -13.01
N GLN A 86 -1.12 5.95 -12.08
CA GLN A 86 -0.26 4.78 -12.29
C GLN A 86 -0.81 3.85 -13.38
N LYS A 87 -2.13 3.63 -13.42
CA LYS A 87 -2.76 2.83 -14.48
C LYS A 87 -2.58 3.49 -15.85
N GLU A 88 -2.81 4.79 -15.94
CA GLU A 88 -2.63 5.55 -17.19
C GLU A 88 -1.18 5.54 -17.66
N PHE A 89 -0.23 5.78 -16.75
CA PHE A 89 1.20 5.69 -17.04
C PHE A 89 1.56 4.31 -17.59
N ALA A 90 1.09 3.24 -16.93
CA ALA A 90 1.35 1.88 -17.34
C ALA A 90 0.76 1.55 -18.72
N ARG A 91 -0.47 2.00 -19.02
CA ARG A 91 -1.11 1.81 -20.33
C ARG A 91 -0.32 2.50 -21.44
N LYS A 92 0.21 3.70 -21.17
CA LYS A 92 0.98 4.50 -22.12
C LYS A 92 2.39 3.96 -22.37
N HIS A 93 3.10 3.55 -21.32
CA HIS A 93 4.52 3.19 -21.40
C HIS A 93 4.78 1.67 -21.41
N GLY A 94 3.81 0.85 -21.01
CA GLY A 94 3.95 -0.61 -20.92
C GLY A 94 4.74 -1.10 -19.70
N TYR A 95 5.12 -0.20 -18.78
CA TYR A 95 5.82 -0.52 -17.54
C TYR A 95 5.46 0.48 -16.43
N VAL A 96 5.85 0.14 -15.20
CA VAL A 96 5.88 1.04 -14.04
C VAL A 96 7.26 0.96 -13.37
N GLU A 97 7.60 1.94 -12.55
CA GLU A 97 8.91 2.02 -11.91
C GLU A 97 8.85 2.38 -10.42
N THR A 98 9.84 1.91 -9.67
CA THR A 98 10.02 2.28 -8.26
C THR A 98 10.67 3.66 -8.12
N MET A 99 10.73 4.19 -6.90
CA MET A 99 11.42 5.45 -6.59
C MET A 99 12.90 5.46 -7.02
N MET A 100 13.55 4.29 -7.08
CA MET A 100 14.94 4.14 -7.50
C MET A 100 15.08 3.72 -8.97
N GLY A 101 14.01 3.81 -9.77
CA GLY A 101 14.02 3.57 -11.21
C GLY A 101 13.97 2.10 -11.64
N ARG A 102 13.69 1.15 -10.72
CA ARG A 102 13.54 -0.27 -11.06
C ARG A 102 12.23 -0.49 -11.81
N LYS A 103 12.29 -1.03 -13.03
CA LYS A 103 11.12 -1.20 -13.90
C LYS A 103 10.46 -2.57 -13.78
N ARG A 104 9.13 -2.59 -13.85
CA ARG A 104 8.32 -3.79 -14.08
C ARG A 104 7.48 -3.60 -15.34
N TYR A 105 7.73 -4.42 -16.35
CA TYR A 105 6.94 -4.44 -17.59
C TYR A 105 5.62 -5.18 -17.40
N LEU A 106 4.55 -4.65 -18.00
CA LEU A 106 3.18 -5.12 -17.86
C LEU A 106 2.59 -5.41 -19.25
N LYS A 107 2.94 -6.56 -19.81
CA LYS A 107 2.54 -6.96 -21.19
C LYS A 107 1.02 -6.91 -21.42
N ASP A 108 0.26 -7.17 -20.36
CA ASP A 108 -1.19 -7.32 -20.38
C ASP A 108 -1.97 -6.03 -20.04
N ILE A 109 -1.28 -4.91 -19.82
CA ILE A 109 -1.91 -3.65 -19.38
C ILE A 109 -2.94 -3.09 -20.38
N ASN A 110 -2.79 -3.43 -21.67
CA ASN A 110 -3.69 -3.06 -22.75
C ASN A 110 -4.52 -4.25 -23.28
N SER A 111 -4.60 -5.35 -22.53
CA SER A 111 -5.36 -6.54 -22.94
C SER A 111 -6.84 -6.19 -23.13
N ARG A 112 -7.46 -6.75 -24.18
CA ARG A 112 -8.91 -6.64 -24.41
C ARG A 112 -9.71 -7.43 -23.36
N ASN A 113 -9.12 -8.48 -22.79
CA ASN A 113 -9.73 -9.26 -21.71
C ASN A 113 -9.69 -8.45 -20.41
N ALA A 114 -10.86 -8.10 -19.88
CA ALA A 114 -11.00 -7.25 -18.69
C ALA A 114 -10.39 -7.87 -17.42
N VAL A 115 -10.43 -9.19 -17.27
CA VAL A 115 -9.84 -9.88 -16.10
C VAL A 115 -8.31 -9.80 -16.14
N VAL A 116 -7.74 -10.09 -17.31
CA VAL A 116 -6.29 -10.03 -17.55
C VAL A 116 -5.78 -8.60 -17.38
N ARG A 117 -6.47 -7.63 -17.98
CA ARG A 117 -6.16 -6.20 -17.84
C ARG A 117 -6.27 -5.72 -16.38
N GLY A 118 -7.34 -6.09 -15.67
CA GLY A 118 -7.52 -5.71 -14.27
C GLY A 118 -6.46 -6.29 -13.34
N HIS A 119 -5.91 -7.47 -13.65
CA HIS A 119 -4.74 -8.00 -12.94
C HIS A 119 -3.47 -7.17 -13.22
N ALA A 120 -3.23 -6.79 -14.48
CA ALA A 120 -2.12 -5.94 -14.85
C ALA A 120 -2.21 -4.53 -14.21
N GLU A 121 -3.40 -3.94 -14.16
CA GLU A 121 -3.65 -2.65 -13.50
C GLU A 121 -3.37 -2.70 -12.00
N ARG A 122 -3.78 -3.77 -11.31
CA ARG A 122 -3.41 -3.98 -9.90
C ARG A 122 -1.90 -4.07 -9.73
N ASN A 123 -1.21 -4.80 -10.60
CA ASN A 123 0.25 -4.86 -10.56
C ASN A 123 0.92 -3.51 -10.85
N ALA A 124 0.31 -2.68 -11.71
CA ALA A 124 0.79 -1.33 -12.01
C ALA A 124 0.83 -0.44 -10.77
N VAL A 125 -0.20 -0.53 -9.92
CA VAL A 125 -0.28 0.22 -8.65
C VAL A 125 0.66 -0.36 -7.60
N ASN A 126 0.71 -1.68 -7.46
CA ASN A 126 1.42 -2.32 -6.35
C ASN A 126 2.94 -2.39 -6.54
N ALA A 127 3.40 -2.62 -7.76
CA ALA A 127 4.83 -2.85 -8.01
C ALA A 127 5.71 -1.65 -7.65
N PRO A 128 5.32 -0.39 -7.92
CA PRO A 128 6.06 0.78 -7.44
C PRO A 128 6.12 0.85 -5.92
N ILE A 129 5.03 0.56 -5.20
CA ILE A 129 4.96 0.64 -3.74
C ILE A 129 5.85 -0.43 -3.10
N GLN A 130 5.59 -1.71 -3.40
CA GLN A 130 6.35 -2.82 -2.84
C GLN A 130 7.80 -2.81 -3.29
N GLY A 131 8.02 -2.48 -4.56
CA GLY A 131 9.37 -2.37 -5.12
C GLY A 131 10.16 -1.27 -4.43
N SER A 132 9.57 -0.09 -4.20
CA SER A 132 10.26 1.00 -3.49
C SER A 132 10.61 0.62 -2.05
N ALA A 133 9.73 -0.09 -1.34
CA ALA A 133 10.05 -0.63 -0.01
C ALA A 133 11.23 -1.63 -0.06
N ALA A 134 11.23 -2.53 -1.05
CA ALA A 134 12.33 -3.46 -1.29
C ALA A 134 13.65 -2.74 -1.67
N ASP A 135 13.57 -1.59 -2.33
CA ASP A 135 14.72 -0.77 -2.68
C ASP A 135 15.33 -0.14 -1.44
N ILE A 136 14.47 0.44 -0.59
CA ILE A 136 14.87 1.08 0.67
C ILE A 136 15.58 0.07 1.58
N ILE A 137 15.00 -1.10 1.81
CA ILE A 137 15.61 -2.09 2.71
C ILE A 137 16.95 -2.60 2.16
N LYS A 138 17.08 -2.81 0.85
CA LYS A 138 18.36 -3.22 0.25
C LYS A 138 19.45 -2.16 0.42
N ILE A 139 19.11 -0.88 0.30
CA ILE A 139 20.04 0.22 0.58
C ILE A 139 20.41 0.23 2.07
N ALA A 140 19.44 0.04 2.96
CA ALA A 140 19.68 -0.03 4.39
C ALA A 140 20.62 -1.19 4.76
N MET A 141 20.43 -2.37 4.15
CA MET A 141 21.30 -3.53 4.37
C MET A 141 22.77 -3.24 4.04
N ILE A 142 23.04 -2.59 2.91
CA ILE A 142 24.39 -2.20 2.50
C ILE A 142 24.98 -1.24 3.55
N ARG A 143 24.22 -0.20 3.92
CA ARG A 143 24.68 0.82 4.89
C ARG A 143 24.95 0.24 6.27
N ILE A 144 24.08 -0.64 6.76
CA ILE A 144 24.25 -1.31 8.06
C ILE A 144 25.51 -2.17 8.03
N HIS A 145 25.73 -2.94 6.97
CA HIS A 145 26.92 -3.77 6.82
C HIS A 145 28.22 -2.96 6.81
N ASP A 146 28.23 -1.85 6.07
CA ASP A 146 29.39 -0.96 6.01
C ASP A 146 29.66 -0.32 7.39
N GLU A 147 28.62 0.09 8.10
CA GLU A 147 28.73 0.67 9.45
C GLU A 147 29.23 -0.34 10.48
N LEU A 148 28.71 -1.58 10.47
CA LEU A 148 29.15 -2.64 11.37
C LEU A 148 30.65 -2.93 11.20
N LYS A 149 31.13 -2.95 9.94
CA LYS A 149 32.55 -3.11 9.63
C LYS A 149 33.39 -1.92 10.08
N ALA A 150 32.92 -0.69 9.82
CA ALA A 150 33.65 0.53 10.17
C ALA A 150 33.85 0.66 11.69
N GLN A 151 32.85 0.26 12.48
CA GLN A 151 32.92 0.27 13.94
C GLN A 151 33.58 -0.99 14.55
N GLY A 152 33.95 -1.98 13.73
CA GLY A 152 34.60 -3.20 14.19
C GLY A 152 33.68 -4.15 14.98
N PHE A 153 32.37 -4.11 14.74
CA PHE A 153 31.44 -5.06 15.35
C PHE A 153 31.63 -6.47 14.78
N GLU A 154 31.49 -7.48 15.66
CA GLU A 154 31.48 -8.90 15.25
C GLU A 154 30.09 -9.37 14.79
N SER A 155 29.03 -8.65 15.17
CA SER A 155 27.64 -8.92 14.79
C SER A 155 27.46 -8.94 13.27
N LYS A 156 26.57 -9.81 12.79
CA LYS A 156 26.27 -9.97 11.36
C LYS A 156 24.78 -10.06 11.16
N MET A 157 24.31 -9.43 10.08
CA MET A 157 22.98 -9.69 9.54
C MET A 157 22.94 -11.11 8.97
N VAL A 158 21.95 -11.88 9.39
CA VAL A 158 21.76 -13.30 9.06
C VAL A 158 20.62 -13.47 8.06
N LEU A 159 19.50 -12.77 8.25
CA LEU A 159 18.32 -12.90 7.40
C LEU A 159 17.67 -11.55 7.09
N GLN A 160 16.97 -11.52 5.96
CA GLN A 160 16.03 -10.46 5.62
C GLN A 160 14.67 -11.10 5.34
N VAL A 161 13.64 -10.61 6.01
CA VAL A 161 12.25 -11.09 5.86
C VAL A 161 11.36 -9.89 5.58
N HIS A 162 11.20 -9.58 4.29
CA HIS A 162 10.40 -8.44 3.80
C HIS A 162 10.82 -7.08 4.35
N ASP A 163 10.28 -6.65 5.48
CA ASP A 163 10.52 -5.38 6.15
C ASP A 163 11.38 -5.53 7.43
N GLU A 164 11.84 -6.74 7.74
CA GLU A 164 12.66 -7.06 8.92
C GLU A 164 14.07 -7.54 8.54
N LEU A 165 15.04 -7.20 9.38
CA LEU A 165 16.43 -7.66 9.32
C LEU A 165 16.78 -8.34 10.65
N VAL A 166 17.32 -9.56 10.57
CA VAL A 166 17.78 -10.37 11.71
C VAL A 166 19.28 -10.48 11.67
#